data_AF-A0A939ZTU4-F1
#
_entry.id   AF-A0A939ZTU4-F1
#
_cell.length_a   1.000
_cell.length_b   1.000
_cell.length_c   1.000
_cell.angle_alpha   90.00
_cell.angle_beta   90.00
_cell.angle_gamma   90.00
#
_symmetry.space_group_name_H-M   'P 1'
#
loop_
_entity.id
_entity.type
_entity.pdbx_description
1 polymer ?
#
loop_
_entity_poly.entity_id
_entity_poly.type
_entity_poly.pdbx_seq_one_letter_code
_entity_poly.pdbx_strand_id
1 'polypeptide(L)'
;DLAKKMFPPLVPIVRWALRKRARDNARTPMQWSAAENAGFTTGKPWMMVNPNYTEVNVEQQQGDPDSILNFYKKLIAYRKGNAVIRYGTFEEYFPKSNKIFCYERNYNGKRLFVVGSFSDKNVVFKLPAGYSFKSSKLVLNNYDDAPAELSAYTLRPYEAVVYEVE
;
A
#
# COMPACT_ATOMS: atom_id res chain seq x y z
N ASP A 1 34.29 7.52 -8.62
CA ASP A 1 35.15 8.04 -9.69
C ASP A 1 35.84 6.95 -10.53
N LEU A 2 36.13 5.76 -9.97
CA LEU A 2 36.71 4.62 -10.71
C LEU A 2 35.77 4.00 -11.78
N ALA A 3 34.47 3.83 -11.45
CA ALA A 3 33.49 3.21 -12.36
C ALA A 3 33.22 4.02 -13.63
N LYS A 4 33.41 5.34 -13.60
CA LYS A 4 33.27 6.21 -14.78
C LYS A 4 34.46 6.07 -15.74
N LYS A 5 35.65 5.73 -15.22
CA LYS A 5 36.89 5.64 -16.01
C LYS A 5 37.12 4.26 -16.64
N MET A 6 36.59 3.18 -16.05
CA MET A 6 36.90 1.82 -16.51
C MET A 6 35.86 1.20 -17.46
N PHE A 7 34.59 1.63 -17.47
CA PHE A 7 33.56 1.02 -18.31
C PHE A 7 32.42 1.99 -18.73
N PRO A 8 32.67 2.95 -19.65
CA PRO A 8 31.66 3.93 -20.09
C PRO A 8 30.30 3.35 -20.55
N PRO A 9 30.23 2.26 -21.34
CA PRO A 9 28.95 1.75 -21.83
C PRO A 9 28.11 1.03 -20.75
N LEU A 10 28.72 0.63 -19.63
CA LEU A 10 28.02 -0.07 -18.54
C LEU A 10 27.48 0.88 -17.46
N VAL A 11 27.92 2.15 -17.43
CA VAL A 11 27.47 3.14 -16.44
C VAL A 11 25.93 3.29 -16.41
N PRO A 12 25.20 3.33 -17.54
CA PRO A 12 23.74 3.38 -17.53
C PRO A 12 23.11 2.14 -16.88
N ILE A 13 23.66 0.95 -17.16
CA ILE A 13 23.18 -0.33 -16.61
C ILE A 13 23.44 -0.38 -15.09
N VAL A 14 24.63 0.02 -14.66
CA VAL A 14 24.99 0.10 -13.23
C VAL A 14 24.11 1.12 -12.51
N ARG A 15 23.87 2.30 -13.08
CA ARG A 15 22.96 3.31 -12.50
C ARG A 15 21.54 2.80 -12.41
N TRP A 16 21.03 2.13 -13.45
CA TRP A 16 19.72 1.51 -13.44
C TRP A 16 19.62 0.46 -12.32
N ALA A 17 20.62 -0.42 -12.22
CA ALA A 17 20.66 -1.47 -11.21
C ALA A 17 20.67 -0.88 -9.79
N LEU A 18 21.49 0.15 -9.54
CA LEU A 18 21.52 0.86 -8.27
C LEU A 18 20.17 1.51 -7.95
N ARG A 19 19.57 2.25 -8.89
CA ARG A 19 18.25 2.88 -8.69
C ARG A 19 17.15 1.87 -8.35
N LYS A 20 17.20 0.66 -8.93
CA LYS A 20 16.16 -0.36 -8.74
C LYS A 20 16.41 -1.30 -7.57
N ARG A 21 17.68 -1.52 -7.17
CA ARG A 21 18.04 -2.62 -6.26
C ARG A 21 18.94 -2.20 -5.09
N ALA A 22 19.44 -0.97 -5.04
CA ALA A 22 20.30 -0.55 -3.94
C ALA A 22 19.49 -0.49 -2.64
N ARG A 23 20.05 -1.04 -1.56
CA ARG A 23 19.47 -0.95 -0.21
C ARG A 23 19.36 0.49 0.27
N ASP A 24 20.21 1.36 -0.26
CA ASP A 24 20.28 2.77 0.14
C ASP A 24 19.03 3.56 -0.28
N ASN A 25 18.22 3.03 -1.22
CA ASN A 25 16.90 3.58 -1.51
C ASN A 25 15.98 3.65 -0.27
N ALA A 26 16.15 2.76 0.70
CA ALA A 26 15.37 2.71 1.94
C ALA A 26 16.10 3.33 3.15
N ARG A 27 17.23 4.02 2.92
CA ARG A 27 18.10 4.58 3.97
C ARG A 27 18.29 6.08 3.87
N THR A 28 17.69 6.72 2.87
CA THR A 28 17.64 8.18 2.83
C THR A 28 17.00 8.69 4.13
N PRO A 29 17.44 9.86 4.64
CA PRO A 29 16.86 10.46 5.83
C PRO A 29 15.33 10.48 5.86
N MET A 30 14.76 10.31 7.05
CA MET A 30 13.31 10.42 7.25
C MET A 30 12.83 11.84 6.94
N GLN A 31 11.70 11.95 6.24
CA GLN A 31 11.16 13.23 5.77
C GLN A 31 10.10 13.75 6.76
N TRP A 32 10.53 14.51 7.76
CA TRP A 32 9.65 15.01 8.82
C TRP A 32 8.80 16.20 8.38
N SER A 33 9.38 17.16 7.66
CA SER A 33 8.72 18.40 7.21
C SER A 33 9.28 18.88 5.86
N ALA A 34 8.81 20.02 5.37
CA ALA A 34 9.38 20.70 4.19
C ALA A 34 10.58 21.62 4.52
N ALA A 35 11.05 21.64 5.78
CA ALA A 35 12.24 22.40 6.18
C ALA A 35 13.54 21.81 5.61
N GLU A 36 14.66 22.52 5.76
CA GLU A 36 15.98 22.05 5.31
C GLU A 36 16.26 20.61 5.78
N ASN A 37 16.80 19.79 4.87
CA ASN A 37 17.01 18.35 5.08
C ASN A 37 15.76 17.58 5.55
N ALA A 38 14.57 18.04 5.15
CA ALA A 38 13.27 17.53 5.59
C ALA A 38 13.06 17.56 7.11
N GLY A 39 13.76 18.44 7.83
CA GLY A 39 13.77 18.47 9.30
C GLY A 39 14.48 17.28 9.95
N PHE A 40 15.23 16.47 9.20
CA PHE A 40 15.99 15.34 9.76
C PHE A 40 17.19 15.79 10.60
N THR A 41 17.88 16.85 10.17
CA THR A 41 19.05 17.40 10.84
C THR A 41 19.26 18.86 10.44
N THR A 42 19.84 19.65 11.33
CA THR A 42 20.32 21.02 11.04
C THR A 42 21.74 21.04 10.46
N GLY A 43 22.44 19.90 10.49
CA GLY A 43 23.77 19.74 9.91
C GLY A 43 23.74 19.16 8.50
N LYS A 44 24.86 18.56 8.08
CA LYS A 44 24.93 17.81 6.82
C LYS A 44 24.49 16.36 7.06
N PRO A 45 23.40 15.87 6.43
CA PRO A 45 23.02 14.48 6.58
C PRO A 45 24.07 13.56 5.96
N TRP A 46 24.24 12.38 6.56
CA TRP A 46 25.21 11.36 6.10
C TRP A 46 24.89 10.83 4.69
N MET A 47 23.63 10.96 4.26
CA MET A 47 23.13 10.65 2.93
C MET A 47 22.17 11.75 2.47
N MET A 48 22.12 12.01 1.16
CA MET A 48 21.20 12.99 0.58
C MET A 48 19.74 12.64 0.89
N VAL A 49 18.96 13.65 1.29
CA VAL A 49 17.51 13.54 1.42
C VAL A 49 16.88 13.42 0.03
N ASN A 50 15.85 12.61 -0.13
CA ASN A 50 15.17 12.52 -1.42
C ASN A 50 14.51 13.89 -1.73
N PRO A 51 14.76 14.49 -2.92
CA PRO A 51 14.27 15.82 -3.25
C PRO A 51 12.75 16.01 -3.16
N ASN A 52 11.96 14.93 -3.17
CA ASN A 52 10.50 15.01 -3.04
C ASN A 52 9.99 15.34 -1.63
N TYR A 53 10.86 15.58 -0.65
CA TYR A 53 10.47 15.84 0.74
C TYR A 53 9.57 17.07 0.93
N THR A 54 9.60 18.02 -0.02
CA THR A 54 8.71 19.18 -0.01
C THR A 54 7.25 18.81 -0.29
N GLU A 55 6.99 17.64 -0.89
CA GLU A 55 5.65 17.12 -1.21
C GLU A 55 5.29 15.87 -0.40
N VAL A 56 6.31 15.10 0.04
CA VAL A 56 6.13 13.86 0.79
C VAL A 56 6.83 14.00 2.14
N ASN A 57 6.11 14.42 3.17
CA ASN A 57 6.65 14.51 4.53
C ASN A 57 5.57 14.25 5.58
N VAL A 58 6.02 13.99 6.81
CA VAL A 58 5.13 13.64 7.94
C VAL A 58 4.21 14.80 8.29
N GLU A 59 4.72 16.03 8.40
CA GLU A 59 3.93 17.21 8.74
C GLU A 59 2.72 17.39 7.80
N GLN A 60 2.96 17.36 6.49
CA GLN A 60 1.89 17.45 5.49
C GLN A 60 0.92 16.28 5.58
N GLN A 61 1.42 15.05 5.68
CA GLN A 61 0.54 13.88 5.77
C GLN A 61 -0.25 13.80 7.09
N GLN A 62 0.25 14.40 8.18
CA GLN A 62 -0.51 14.46 9.43
C GLN A 62 -1.76 15.32 9.30
N GLY A 63 -1.65 16.45 8.58
CA GLY A 63 -2.76 17.38 8.35
C GLY A 63 -3.79 16.92 7.31
N ASP A 64 -3.43 15.97 6.44
CA ASP A 64 -4.30 15.44 5.38
C ASP A 64 -5.01 14.13 5.82
N PRO A 65 -6.34 14.13 6.04
CA PRO A 65 -7.11 12.95 6.46
C PRO A 65 -7.03 11.74 5.51
N ASP A 66 -6.72 11.98 4.24
CA ASP A 66 -6.68 10.99 3.16
C ASP A 66 -5.24 10.58 2.80
N SER A 67 -4.27 11.06 3.59
CA SER A 67 -2.88 10.70 3.43
C SER A 67 -2.60 9.22 3.69
N ILE A 68 -1.50 8.74 3.11
CA ILE A 68 -0.98 7.38 3.37
C ILE A 68 -0.75 7.17 4.87
N LEU A 69 -0.17 8.15 5.57
CA LEU A 69 0.04 8.07 7.02
C LEU A 69 -1.28 7.83 7.78
N ASN A 70 -2.33 8.60 7.47
CA ASN A 70 -3.60 8.49 8.17
C ASN A 70 -4.37 7.23 7.75
N PHE A 71 -4.23 6.76 6.50
CA PHE A 71 -4.69 5.43 6.09
C PHE A 71 -4.05 4.30 6.91
N TYR A 72 -2.72 4.35 7.11
CA TYR A 72 -2.01 3.36 7.95
C TYR A 72 -2.45 3.43 9.42
N LYS A 73 -2.70 4.63 9.98
CA LYS A 73 -3.27 4.76 11.33
C LYS A 73 -4.65 4.08 11.43
N LYS A 74 -5.55 4.32 10.46
CA LYS A 74 -6.87 3.67 10.38
C LYS A 74 -6.72 2.14 10.33
N LEU A 75 -5.83 1.63 9.48
CA LEU A 75 -5.55 0.19 9.33
C LEU A 75 -5.01 -0.45 10.62
N ILE A 76 -4.04 0.20 11.28
CA ILE A 76 -3.46 -0.31 12.54
C ILE A 76 -4.50 -0.29 13.67
N ALA A 77 -5.29 0.77 13.76
CA ALA A 77 -6.38 0.87 14.74
C ALA A 77 -7.40 -0.25 14.54
N TYR A 78 -7.84 -0.49 13.29
CA TYR A 78 -8.75 -1.57 12.94
C TYR A 78 -8.18 -2.94 13.31
N ARG A 79 -6.90 -3.19 12.99
CA ARG A 79 -6.21 -4.44 13.36
C ARG A 79 -6.16 -4.68 14.87
N LYS A 80 -5.93 -3.66 15.69
CA LYS A 80 -5.83 -3.82 17.16
C LYS A 80 -7.11 -4.38 17.77
N GLY A 81 -8.28 -3.93 17.29
CA GLY A 81 -9.59 -4.37 17.78
C GLY A 81 -10.10 -5.67 17.17
N ASN A 82 -9.54 -6.14 16.06
CA ASN A 82 -10.15 -7.21 15.26
C ASN A 82 -9.41 -8.56 15.42
N ALA A 83 -10.10 -9.56 15.99
CA ALA A 83 -9.58 -10.92 16.16
C ALA A 83 -9.48 -11.70 14.84
N VAL A 84 -10.36 -11.41 13.87
CA VAL A 84 -10.32 -12.03 12.53
C VAL A 84 -9.01 -11.66 11.81
N ILE A 85 -8.54 -10.42 11.92
CA ILE A 85 -7.23 -10.03 11.35
C ILE A 85 -6.06 -10.71 12.06
N ARG A 86 -6.16 -10.94 13.37
CA ARG A 86 -5.05 -11.49 14.17
C ARG A 86 -4.94 -13.01 14.07
N TYR A 87 -6.07 -13.71 14.14
CA TYR A 87 -6.13 -15.16 14.31
C TYR A 87 -6.92 -15.87 13.22
N GLY A 88 -7.60 -15.11 12.35
CA GLY A 88 -8.39 -15.72 11.29
C GLY A 88 -7.51 -16.45 10.29
N THR A 89 -8.10 -17.51 9.70
CA THR A 89 -7.53 -18.27 8.60
C THR A 89 -7.20 -17.37 7.41
N PHE A 90 -6.53 -17.92 6.41
CA PHE A 90 -6.29 -17.23 5.15
C PHE A 90 -6.71 -18.14 4.01
N GLU A 91 -7.62 -17.66 3.17
CA GLU A 91 -8.08 -18.35 1.97
C GLU A 91 -8.03 -17.39 0.78
N GLU A 92 -7.26 -17.72 -0.26
CA GLU A 92 -7.11 -16.89 -1.45
C GLU A 92 -8.03 -17.36 -2.59
N TYR A 93 -8.72 -16.43 -3.26
CA TYR A 93 -9.68 -16.76 -4.32
C TYR A 93 -9.14 -16.67 -5.75
N PHE A 94 -8.16 -15.80 -6.01
CA PHE A 94 -7.63 -15.59 -7.37
C PHE A 94 -6.11 -15.78 -7.48
N PRO A 95 -5.55 -16.93 -7.08
CA PRO A 95 -4.09 -17.14 -7.03
C PRO A 95 -3.40 -17.08 -8.40
N LYS A 96 -4.15 -17.20 -9.50
CA LYS A 96 -3.64 -17.08 -10.88
C LYS A 96 -3.77 -15.67 -11.45
N SER A 97 -4.41 -14.75 -10.75
CA SER A 97 -4.59 -13.37 -11.21
C SER A 97 -3.33 -12.58 -10.93
N ASN A 98 -2.83 -11.86 -11.95
CA ASN A 98 -1.75 -10.89 -11.79
C ASN A 98 -2.25 -9.46 -11.53
N LYS A 99 -3.57 -9.27 -11.39
CA LYS A 99 -4.20 -7.96 -11.23
C LYS A 99 -5.07 -7.83 -9.99
N ILE A 100 -5.65 -8.92 -9.50
CA ILE A 100 -6.53 -8.92 -8.34
C ILE A 100 -5.90 -9.83 -7.29
N PHE A 101 -5.64 -9.29 -6.12
CA PHE A 101 -5.36 -10.06 -4.92
C PHE A 101 -6.61 -10.06 -4.05
N CYS A 102 -7.21 -11.23 -3.85
CA CYS A 102 -8.48 -11.37 -3.15
C CYS A 102 -8.39 -12.54 -2.19
N TYR A 103 -8.71 -12.31 -0.93
CA TYR A 103 -8.69 -13.36 0.09
C TYR A 103 -9.72 -13.11 1.18
N GLU A 104 -10.09 -14.19 1.87
CA GLU A 104 -10.90 -14.14 3.07
C GLU A 104 -10.05 -14.47 4.31
N ARG A 105 -10.41 -13.85 5.43
CA ARG A 105 -9.99 -14.23 6.77
C ARG A 105 -11.22 -14.69 7.54
N ASN A 106 -11.19 -15.86 8.18
CA ASN A 106 -12.29 -16.36 8.99
C ASN A 106 -11.84 -16.71 10.41
N TYR A 107 -12.55 -16.21 11.42
CA TYR A 107 -12.34 -16.57 12.82
C TYR A 107 -13.67 -16.65 13.57
N ASN A 108 -14.01 -17.83 14.09
CA ASN A 108 -15.22 -18.08 14.88
C ASN A 108 -16.51 -17.56 14.20
N GLY A 109 -16.66 -17.80 12.89
CA GLY A 109 -17.83 -17.40 12.11
C GLY A 109 -17.84 -15.94 11.66
N LYS A 110 -16.90 -15.11 12.13
CA LYS A 110 -16.71 -13.74 11.61
C LYS A 110 -15.72 -13.76 10.46
N ARG A 111 -16.07 -13.12 9.36
CA ARG A 111 -15.28 -13.13 8.12
C ARG A 111 -14.90 -11.73 7.67
N LEU A 112 -13.70 -11.61 7.11
CA LEU A 112 -13.23 -10.42 6.41
C LEU A 112 -12.91 -10.79 4.98
N PHE A 113 -13.52 -10.10 4.03
CA PHE A 113 -13.27 -10.26 2.61
C PHE A 113 -12.44 -9.07 2.12
N VAL A 114 -11.23 -9.35 1.65
CA VAL A 114 -10.26 -8.33 1.22
C VAL A 114 -10.04 -8.42 -0.27
N VAL A 115 -10.15 -7.30 -0.97
CA VAL A 115 -9.89 -7.17 -2.41
C VAL A 115 -8.91 -6.04 -2.65
N GLY A 116 -7.85 -6.30 -3.41
CA GLY A 116 -6.90 -5.29 -3.86
C GLY A 116 -6.62 -5.43 -5.35
N SER A 117 -6.69 -4.33 -6.08
CA SER A 117 -6.20 -4.19 -7.44
C SER A 117 -4.70 -3.91 -7.43
N PHE A 118 -3.92 -4.72 -8.12
CA PHE A 118 -2.50 -4.54 -8.39
C PHE A 118 -2.26 -4.09 -9.83
N SER A 119 -3.25 -3.42 -10.43
CA SER A 119 -3.17 -2.86 -11.78
C SER A 119 -3.24 -1.34 -11.74
N ASP A 120 -2.57 -0.71 -12.69
CA ASP A 120 -2.67 0.71 -13.04
C ASP A 120 -3.89 1.03 -13.94
N LYS A 121 -4.79 0.06 -14.13
CA LYS A 121 -5.96 0.13 -15.01
C LYS A 121 -7.18 -0.39 -14.27
N ASN A 122 -8.37 -0.04 -14.77
CA ASN A 122 -9.62 -0.62 -14.30
C ASN A 122 -9.64 -2.14 -14.51
N VAL A 123 -10.12 -2.89 -13.51
CA VAL A 123 -10.20 -4.35 -13.55
C VAL A 123 -11.60 -4.81 -13.13
N VAL A 124 -12.24 -5.61 -13.97
CA VAL A 124 -13.53 -6.20 -13.62
C VAL A 124 -13.34 -7.24 -12.52
N PHE A 125 -13.93 -6.99 -11.36
CA PHE A 125 -13.98 -7.92 -10.24
C PHE A 125 -15.31 -8.67 -10.26
N LYS A 126 -15.22 -9.99 -10.09
CA LYS A 126 -16.36 -10.89 -9.94
C LYS A 126 -16.21 -11.59 -8.60
N LEU A 127 -17.33 -11.89 -7.94
CA LEU A 127 -17.30 -12.72 -6.75
C LEU A 127 -16.76 -14.12 -7.08
N PRO A 128 -16.06 -14.77 -6.12
CA PRO A 128 -15.65 -16.16 -6.29
C PRO A 128 -16.87 -17.06 -6.54
N ALA A 129 -16.71 -18.09 -7.35
CA ALA A 129 -17.81 -18.98 -7.71
C ALA A 129 -18.38 -19.66 -6.46
N GLY A 130 -19.70 -19.59 -6.27
CA GLY A 130 -20.38 -20.17 -5.11
C GLY A 130 -20.18 -19.40 -3.80
N TYR A 131 -19.52 -18.24 -3.82
CA TYR A 131 -19.36 -17.42 -2.64
C TYR A 131 -20.72 -16.88 -2.16
N SER A 132 -21.03 -17.09 -0.88
CA SER A 132 -22.29 -16.65 -0.28
C SER A 132 -22.08 -16.01 1.09
N PHE A 133 -22.92 -15.03 1.36
CA PHE A 133 -22.99 -14.27 2.60
C PHE A 133 -24.42 -13.72 2.72
N LYS A 134 -24.87 -13.49 3.95
CA LYS A 134 -26.17 -12.90 4.27
C LYS A 134 -26.12 -11.37 4.20
N SER A 135 -25.01 -10.80 4.68
CA SER A 135 -24.79 -9.36 4.69
C SER A 135 -23.32 -9.04 4.59
N SER A 136 -23.02 -7.83 4.11
CA SER A 136 -21.66 -7.31 4.04
C SER A 136 -21.63 -5.84 4.41
N LYS A 137 -20.49 -5.38 4.91
CA LYS A 137 -20.28 -3.98 5.28
C LYS A 137 -18.85 -3.55 4.94
N LEU A 138 -18.70 -2.47 4.18
CA LEU A 138 -17.40 -1.85 3.93
C LEU A 138 -16.80 -1.30 5.24
N VAL A 139 -15.56 -1.66 5.54
CA VAL A 139 -14.86 -1.24 6.77
C VAL A 139 -13.56 -0.48 6.53
N LEU A 140 -12.90 -0.73 5.39
CA LEU A 140 -11.72 0.02 4.95
C LEU A 140 -11.72 0.12 3.43
N ASN A 141 -11.33 1.27 2.91
CA ASN A 141 -11.25 1.60 1.50
C ASN A 141 -10.21 2.71 1.30
N ASN A 142 -9.58 2.75 0.12
CA ASN A 142 -8.69 3.85 -0.26
C ASN A 142 -9.30 4.81 -1.30
N TYR A 143 -10.57 4.61 -1.65
CA TYR A 143 -11.36 5.54 -2.45
C TYR A 143 -12.76 5.68 -1.83
N ASP A 144 -13.23 6.90 -1.63
CA ASP A 144 -14.37 7.23 -0.74
C ASP A 144 -15.74 6.71 -1.19
N ASP A 145 -15.89 6.42 -2.48
CA ASP A 145 -17.12 5.99 -3.16
C ASP A 145 -17.13 4.50 -3.49
N ALA A 146 -16.28 3.70 -2.83
CA ALA A 146 -16.35 2.25 -2.93
C ALA A 146 -17.74 1.73 -2.53
N PRO A 147 -18.25 0.65 -3.15
CA PRO A 147 -19.56 0.10 -2.82
C PRO A 147 -19.69 -0.18 -1.31
N ALA A 148 -20.81 0.23 -0.71
CA ALA A 148 -21.05 0.00 0.73
C ALA A 148 -21.18 -1.50 1.07
N GLU A 149 -21.65 -2.28 0.10
CA GLU A 149 -21.82 -3.73 0.18
C GLU A 149 -20.97 -4.43 -0.88
N LEU A 150 -20.47 -5.61 -0.51
CA LEU A 150 -19.69 -6.48 -1.37
C LEU A 150 -20.53 -6.92 -2.56
N SER A 151 -20.06 -6.59 -3.77
CA SER A 151 -20.71 -6.95 -5.02
C SER A 151 -19.67 -7.11 -6.13
N ALA A 152 -20.08 -7.65 -7.28
CA ALA A 152 -19.24 -7.61 -8.47
C ALA A 152 -19.24 -6.18 -9.04
N TYR A 153 -18.07 -5.59 -9.23
CA TYR A 153 -17.93 -4.24 -9.78
C TYR A 153 -16.56 -4.06 -10.45
N THR A 154 -16.35 -2.92 -11.09
CA THR A 154 -15.06 -2.60 -11.72
C THR A 154 -14.17 -1.87 -10.70
N LEU A 155 -13.09 -2.53 -10.28
CA LEU A 155 -12.05 -1.93 -9.45
C LEU A 155 -11.28 -0.88 -10.24
N ARG A 156 -10.98 0.25 -9.61
CA ARG A 156 -10.09 1.29 -10.14
C ARG A 156 -8.62 0.90 -10.01
N PRO A 157 -7.70 1.67 -10.63
CA PRO A 157 -6.27 1.49 -10.43
C PRO A 157 -5.91 1.52 -8.95
N TYR A 158 -5.24 0.47 -8.48
CA TYR A 158 -4.81 0.33 -7.09
C TYR A 158 -5.93 0.42 -6.02
N GLU A 159 -7.19 0.20 -6.39
CA GLU A 159 -8.29 0.18 -5.42
C GLU A 159 -8.16 -1.01 -4.46
N ALA A 160 -8.33 -0.73 -3.17
CA ALA A 160 -8.30 -1.72 -2.11
C ALA A 160 -9.50 -1.49 -1.19
N VAL A 161 -10.23 -2.57 -0.94
CA VAL A 161 -11.44 -2.58 -0.12
C VAL A 161 -11.45 -3.78 0.81
N VAL A 162 -12.00 -3.59 2.01
CA VAL A 162 -12.18 -4.62 3.02
C VAL A 162 -13.63 -4.58 3.47
N TYR A 163 -14.27 -5.75 3.44
CA TYR A 163 -15.64 -5.93 3.91
C TYR A 163 -15.66 -6.89 5.11
N GLU A 164 -16.43 -6.55 6.13
CA GLU A 164 -16.94 -7.55 7.08
C GLU A 164 -18.11 -8.28 6.42
N VAL A 165 -18.12 -9.61 6.51
CA VAL A 165 -19.15 -10.46 5.90
C VAL A 165 -19.64 -11.49 6.90
N GLU A 166 -20.95 -11.74 6.91
CA GLU A 166 -21.63 -12.73 7.75
C GLU A 166 -22.36 -13.75 6.89
#